data_AF-A0A958FSR6-F1
#
_entry.id   AF-A0A958FSR6-F1
#
_cell.length_a   1.000
_cell.length_b   1.000
_cell.length_c   1.000
_cell.angle_alpha   90.00
_cell.angle_beta   90.00
_cell.angle_gamma   90.00
#
_symmetry.space_group_name_H-M   'P 1'
#
loop_
_entity.id
_entity.type
_entity.pdbx_description
1 polymer ?
#
loop_
_entity_poly.entity_id
_entity_poly.type
_entity_poly.pdbx_seq_one_letter_code
_entity_poly.pdbx_strand_id
1 'polypeptide(L)'
;MHTLELFNIFLKPLNAAKLQYMITGAAAAIIYGEPRMTHDLDLVLNLNQSIIPKFIQLFSDDEFYVPPVEVLKVESGRKQRGHFNVIHMDTGLRADVYLLGEDSFHLWAMQHRQTVELDGETIWLA
;
A
#
# COMPACT_ATOMS: atom_id res chain seq x y z
N MET A 1 -13.64 -13.08 4.50
CA MET A 1 -14.45 -12.38 3.49
C MET A 1 -13.95 -10.95 3.28
N HIS A 2 -13.74 -10.14 4.33
CA HIS A 2 -13.22 -8.76 4.21
C HIS A 2 -11.73 -8.61 3.81
N THR A 3 -10.87 -9.56 4.17
CA THR A 3 -9.43 -9.49 3.83
C THR A 3 -9.17 -9.54 2.32
N LEU A 4 -9.95 -10.35 1.59
CA LEU A 4 -9.85 -10.48 0.13
C LEU A 4 -10.32 -9.20 -0.57
N GLU A 5 -11.38 -8.58 -0.05
CA GLU A 5 -11.92 -7.32 -0.56
C GLU A 5 -10.89 -6.19 -0.45
N LEU A 6 -10.20 -6.09 0.69
CA LEU A 6 -9.14 -5.11 0.92
C LEU A 6 -7.95 -5.30 -0.05
N PHE A 7 -7.54 -6.54 -0.31
CA PHE A 7 -6.48 -6.80 -1.30
C PHE A 7 -6.90 -6.44 -2.72
N ASN A 8 -8.13 -6.81 -3.10
CA ASN A 8 -8.65 -6.47 -4.43
C ASN A 8 -8.78 -4.96 -4.63
N ILE A 9 -9.22 -4.22 -3.60
CA ILE A 9 -9.41 -2.77 -3.66
C ILE A 9 -8.07 -2.03 -3.78
N PHE A 10 -7.06 -2.39 -2.97
CA PHE A 10 -5.83 -1.58 -2.88
C PHE A 10 -4.64 -2.16 -3.65
N LEU A 11 -4.50 -3.49 -3.74
CA LEU A 11 -3.28 -4.10 -4.30
C LEU A 11 -3.41 -4.42 -5.78
N LYS A 12 -4.59 -4.81 -6.25
CA LYS A 12 -4.83 -5.07 -7.67
C LYS A 12 -4.50 -3.85 -8.56
N PRO A 13 -4.87 -2.60 -8.21
CA PRO A 13 -4.44 -1.43 -8.97
C PRO A 13 -2.91 -1.24 -8.96
N LEU A 14 -2.25 -1.47 -7.81
CA LEU A 14 -0.79 -1.38 -7.70
C LEU A 14 -0.07 -2.43 -8.56
N ASN A 15 -0.58 -3.66 -8.56
CA ASN A 15 -0.11 -4.78 -9.38
C ASN A 15 -0.23 -4.45 -10.87
N ALA A 16 -1.42 -4.01 -11.31
CA ALA A 16 -1.67 -3.62 -12.71
C ALA A 16 -0.75 -2.47 -13.15
N ALA A 17 -0.49 -1.52 -12.26
CA ALA A 17 0.41 -0.40 -12.47
C ALA A 17 1.89 -0.76 -12.36
N LYS A 18 2.24 -1.98 -11.92
CA LYS A 18 3.61 -2.43 -11.62
C LYS A 18 4.32 -1.51 -10.62
N LEU A 19 3.59 -1.00 -9.64
CA LEU A 19 4.20 -0.24 -8.55
C LEU A 19 4.84 -1.19 -7.55
N GLN A 20 6.04 -0.84 -7.10
CA GLN A 20 6.76 -1.65 -6.13
C GLN A 20 6.25 -1.34 -4.73
N TYR A 21 5.65 -2.34 -4.09
CA TYR A 21 5.19 -2.27 -2.71
C TYR A 21 5.52 -3.57 -1.97
N MET A 22 5.31 -3.55 -0.66
CA MET A 22 5.20 -4.73 0.19
C MET A 22 4.16 -4.46 1.28
N ILE A 23 3.35 -5.46 1.61
CA ILE A 23 2.48 -5.42 2.78
C ILE A 23 3.35 -5.60 4.03
N THR A 24 3.03 -4.86 5.08
CA THR A 24 3.65 -4.99 6.39
C THR A 24 2.56 -5.17 7.47
N GLY A 25 2.94 -5.09 8.75
CA GLY A 25 1.97 -5.03 9.84
C GLY A 25 1.16 -6.31 10.06
N ALA A 26 -0.04 -6.14 10.64
CA ALA A 26 -0.90 -7.26 11.04
C ALA A 26 -1.36 -8.09 9.83
N ALA A 27 -1.52 -7.49 8.65
CA ALA A 27 -1.89 -8.16 7.40
C ALA A 27 -0.81 -9.15 6.92
N ALA A 28 0.48 -8.83 7.08
CA ALA A 28 1.56 -9.79 6.85
C ALA A 28 1.50 -10.94 7.88
N ALA A 29 1.14 -10.65 9.14
CA ALA A 29 0.98 -11.66 10.18
C ALA A 29 -0.23 -12.59 9.97
N ILE A 30 -1.25 -12.22 9.17
CA ILE A 30 -2.38 -13.11 8.81
C ILE A 30 -1.90 -14.31 7.98
N ILE A 31 -0.83 -14.13 7.20
CA ILE A 31 -0.23 -15.24 6.44
C ILE A 31 0.58 -16.16 7.37
N TYR A 32 0.99 -15.67 8.54
CA TYR A 32 1.78 -16.40 9.54
C TYR A 32 1.01 -16.77 10.84
N GLY A 33 -0.29 -16.46 10.96
CA GLY A 33 -1.10 -16.67 12.17
C GLY A 33 -2.57 -16.21 12.08
N GLU A 34 -3.31 -16.29 13.20
CA GLU A 34 -4.75 -15.96 13.28
C GLU A 34 -5.05 -14.52 12.79
N PRO A 35 -6.02 -14.32 11.87
CA PRO A 35 -6.38 -13.01 11.36
C PRO A 35 -6.87 -12.08 12.48
N ARG A 36 -6.07 -11.06 12.85
CA ARG A 36 -6.62 -9.94 13.61
C ARG A 36 -7.34 -9.02 12.61
N MET A 37 -8.64 -8.83 12.82
CA MET A 37 -9.42 -7.87 12.06
C MET A 37 -8.89 -6.46 12.31
N THR A 38 -8.11 -5.96 11.36
CA THR A 38 -7.84 -4.53 11.21
C THR A 38 -8.52 -4.14 9.91
N HIS A 39 -9.30 -3.05 9.91
CA HIS A 39 -9.98 -2.53 8.71
C HIS A 39 -8.99 -1.79 7.78
N ASP A 40 -7.69 -1.95 8.06
CA ASP A 40 -6.62 -1.13 7.56
C ASP A 40 -5.55 -2.04 6.93
N LEU A 41 -5.06 -1.67 5.75
CA LEU A 41 -3.96 -2.32 5.05
C LEU A 41 -2.67 -1.53 5.28
N ASP A 42 -1.74 -2.07 6.05
CA ASP A 42 -0.40 -1.49 6.14
C ASP A 42 0.45 -1.92 4.94
N LEU A 43 0.99 -0.95 4.20
CA LEU A 43 1.93 -1.23 3.11
C LEU A 43 3.06 -0.21 3.05
N VAL A 44 4.21 -0.65 2.57
CA VAL A 44 5.31 0.23 2.17
C VAL A 44 5.32 0.34 0.65
N LEU A 45 5.28 1.56 0.12
CA LEU A 45 5.26 1.86 -1.30
C LEU A 45 6.54 2.60 -1.73
N ASN A 46 7.16 2.17 -2.82
CA ASN A 46 8.19 2.93 -3.50
C ASN A 46 7.52 4.00 -4.39
N LEU A 47 7.21 5.13 -3.78
CA LEU A 47 6.63 6.29 -4.45
C LEU A 47 7.62 7.45 -4.45
N ASN A 48 7.94 7.97 -5.62
CA ASN A 48 8.72 9.19 -5.79
C ASN A 48 7.91 10.20 -6.62
N GLN A 49 8.40 11.44 -6.70
CA GLN A 49 7.68 12.53 -7.36
C GLN A 49 7.29 12.25 -8.82
N SER A 50 8.06 11.45 -9.57
CA SER A 50 7.73 11.12 -10.97
C SER A 50 6.62 10.07 -11.09
N ILE A 51 6.37 9.29 -10.04
CA ILE A 51 5.34 8.24 -10.01
C ILE A 51 4.00 8.78 -9.49
N ILE A 52 3.99 9.85 -8.69
CA ILE A 52 2.76 10.41 -8.09
C ILE A 52 1.60 10.60 -9.08
N PRO A 53 1.78 11.20 -10.28
CA PRO A 53 0.66 11.37 -11.21
C PRO A 53 0.04 10.05 -11.64
N LYS A 54 0.87 9.02 -11.84
CA LYS A 54 0.42 7.66 -12.17
C LYS A 54 -0.29 7.00 -10.99
N PHE A 55 0.20 7.19 -9.76
CA PHE A 55 -0.40 6.65 -8.55
C PHE A 55 -1.81 7.19 -8.32
N ILE A 56 -2.01 8.51 -8.45
CA ILE A 56 -3.33 9.14 -8.28
C ILE A 56 -4.34 8.53 -9.26
N GLN A 57 -3.95 8.31 -10.52
CA GLN A 57 -4.83 7.71 -11.54
C GLN A 57 -5.28 6.27 -11.24
N LEU A 58 -4.68 5.59 -10.27
CA LEU A 58 -5.08 4.23 -9.89
C LEU A 58 -6.34 4.19 -9.04
N PHE A 59 -6.70 5.32 -8.43
CA PHE A 59 -7.78 5.43 -7.47
C PHE A 59 -8.71 6.56 -7.93
N SER A 60 -9.94 6.22 -8.33
CA SER A 60 -10.92 7.21 -8.79
C SER A 60 -11.32 8.13 -7.64
N ASP A 61 -11.35 9.44 -7.88
CA ASP A 61 -11.80 10.44 -6.88
C ASP A 61 -13.27 10.22 -6.45
N ASP A 62 -14.08 9.53 -7.26
CA ASP A 62 -15.47 9.18 -6.93
C ASP A 62 -15.58 8.04 -5.90
N GLU A 63 -14.59 7.14 -5.86
CA GLU A 63 -14.59 5.93 -5.04
C GLU A 63 -13.60 6.03 -3.86
N PHE A 64 -12.57 6.86 -4.00
CA PHE A 64 -11.46 6.92 -3.06
C PHE A 64 -11.17 8.34 -2.61
N TYR A 65 -10.87 8.48 -1.32
CA TYR A 65 -10.08 9.59 -0.85
C TYR A 65 -8.58 9.27 -1.05
N VAL A 66 -7.93 10.13 -1.83
CA VAL A 66 -6.47 10.23 -1.94
C VAL A 66 -6.06 11.65 -1.51
N PRO A 67 -4.98 11.83 -0.72
CA PRO A 67 -4.52 13.16 -0.35
C PRO A 67 -4.20 14.02 -1.57
N PRO A 68 -4.32 15.36 -1.46
CA PRO A 68 -3.92 16.28 -2.53
C PRO A 68 -2.48 16.03 -3.02
N VAL A 69 -2.24 16.28 -4.30
CA VAL A 69 -0.93 16.03 -4.94
C VAL A 69 0.22 16.75 -4.24
N GLU A 70 -0.03 17.92 -3.64
CA GLU A 70 0.93 18.68 -2.84
C GLU A 70 1.35 17.91 -1.59
N VAL A 71 0.40 17.27 -0.91
CA VAL A 71 0.66 16.44 0.27
C VAL A 71 1.50 15.23 -0.13
N LEU A 72 1.14 14.54 -1.21
CA LEU A 72 1.91 13.40 -1.72
C LEU A 72 3.35 13.79 -2.09
N LYS A 73 3.55 14.97 -2.67
CA LYS A 73 4.89 15.50 -2.99
C LYS A 73 5.71 15.80 -1.74
N VAL A 74 5.08 16.39 -0.71
CA VAL A 74 5.75 16.66 0.58
C VAL A 74 6.13 15.35 1.26
N GLU A 75 5.20 14.40 1.36
CA GLU A 75 5.43 13.12 2.03
C GLU A 75 6.48 12.26 1.31
N SER A 76 6.44 12.19 -0.02
CA SER A 76 7.46 11.49 -0.82
C SER A 76 8.83 12.18 -0.83
N GLY A 77 8.89 13.47 -0.48
CA GLY A 77 10.13 14.21 -0.29
C GLY A 77 10.80 13.97 1.06
N ARG A 78 10.12 13.32 2.01
CA ARG A 78 10.72 13.00 3.31
C ARG A 78 11.72 11.86 3.14
N LYS A 79 12.90 12.04 3.73
CA LYS A 79 13.93 10.99 3.77
C LYS A 79 13.46 9.75 4.52
N GLN A 80 12.66 9.91 5.57
CA GLN A 80 12.14 8.82 6.38
C GLN A 80 10.74 9.17 6.86
N ARG A 81 9.93 8.14 7.16
CA ARG A 81 8.60 8.27 7.79
C ARG A 81 7.58 9.07 6.98
N GLY A 82 7.79 9.22 5.67
CA GLY A 82 6.74 9.67 4.76
C GLY A 82 5.59 8.69 4.76
N HIS A 83 4.37 9.18 4.91
CA HIS A 83 3.19 8.33 4.92
C HIS A 83 1.93 9.11 4.57
N PHE A 84 0.92 8.39 4.13
CA PHE A 84 -0.42 8.93 3.93
C PHE A 84 -1.43 7.78 3.87
N ASN A 85 -2.72 8.14 3.85
CA ASN A 85 -3.79 7.15 3.84
C ASN A 85 -4.57 7.24 2.53
N VAL A 86 -4.94 6.09 1.98
CA VAL A 86 -5.93 5.97 0.90
C VAL A 86 -7.17 5.31 1.50
N ILE A 87 -8.35 5.85 1.25
CA ILE A 87 -9.59 5.35 1.85
C ILE A 87 -10.59 5.07 0.74
N HIS A 88 -11.14 3.86 0.71
CA HIS A 88 -12.26 3.53 -0.16
C HIS A 88 -13.56 3.98 0.52
N MET A 89 -14.25 4.93 -0.10
CA MET A 89 -15.31 5.72 0.56
C MET A 89 -16.55 4.89 0.86
N ASP A 90 -16.92 3.97 -0.03
CA ASP A 90 -18.13 3.16 0.12
C ASP A 90 -18.04 2.13 1.24
N THR A 91 -16.85 1.52 1.43
CA THR A 91 -16.64 0.47 2.43
C THR A 91 -16.01 0.98 3.71
N GLY A 92 -15.41 2.18 3.68
CA GLY A 92 -14.62 2.73 4.79
C GLY A 92 -13.28 2.01 5.01
N LEU A 93 -12.92 1.06 4.14
CA LEU A 93 -11.62 0.39 4.19
C LEU A 93 -10.51 1.38 3.88
N ARG A 94 -9.35 1.18 4.49
CA ARG A 94 -8.23 2.10 4.39
C ARG A 94 -6.93 1.35 4.12
N ALA A 95 -6.05 1.98 3.37
CA ALA A 95 -4.65 1.60 3.29
C ALA A 95 -3.79 2.69 3.94
N ASP A 96 -3.00 2.28 4.94
CA ASP A 96 -1.96 3.09 5.55
C ASP A 96 -0.67 2.89 4.74
N VAL A 97 -0.36 3.89 3.92
CA VAL A 97 0.75 3.85 2.96
C VAL A 97 1.96 4.52 3.57
N TYR A 98 2.96 3.72 3.93
CA TYR A 98 4.28 4.18 4.30
C TYR A 98 5.17 4.28 3.05
N LEU A 99 6.05 5.27 3.02
CA LEU A 99 6.96 5.48 1.88
C LEU A 99 8.32 4.87 2.15
N LEU A 100 8.87 4.23 1.12
CA LEU A 100 10.16 3.55 1.17
C LEU A 100 11.28 4.50 1.65
N GLY A 101 11.37 5.69 1.04
CA GLY A 101 12.36 6.71 1.39
C GLY A 101 13.81 6.18 1.42
N GLU A 102 14.57 6.69 2.38
CA GLU A 102 15.94 6.27 2.74
C GLU A 102 15.95 5.46 4.05
N ASP A 103 14.81 4.87 4.45
CA ASP A 103 14.75 4.03 5.65
C ASP A 103 15.46 2.68 5.39
N SER A 104 16.56 2.43 6.12
CA SER A 104 17.39 1.23 5.92
C SER A 104 16.63 -0.08 6.15
N PHE A 105 15.66 -0.09 7.07
CA PHE A 105 14.88 -1.28 7.36
C PHE A 105 13.86 -1.53 6.24
N HIS A 106 13.14 -0.50 5.79
CA HIS A 106 12.23 -0.63 4.65
C HIS A 106 12.97 -0.99 3.37
N LEU A 107 14.15 -0.43 3.12
CA LEU A 107 14.99 -0.79 1.97
C LEU A 107 15.41 -2.25 2.01
N TRP A 108 15.88 -2.74 3.17
CA TRP A 108 16.24 -4.15 3.35
C TRP A 108 15.02 -5.04 3.14
N ALA A 109 13.89 -4.76 3.80
CA ALA A 109 12.66 -5.56 3.67
C ALA A 109 12.14 -5.55 2.23
N MET A 110 12.16 -4.41 1.54
CA MET A 110 11.76 -4.30 0.13
C MET A 110 12.64 -5.15 -0.79
N GLN A 111 13.93 -5.33 -0.49
CA GLN A 111 14.82 -6.21 -1.24
C GLN A 111 14.59 -7.70 -0.94
N HIS A 112 14.11 -8.03 0.26
CA HIS A 112 13.89 -9.41 0.72
C HIS A 112 12.43 -9.85 0.64
N ARG A 113 11.54 -8.99 0.14
CA ARG A 113 10.12 -9.29 0.02
C ARG A 113 9.87 -10.54 -0.82
N GLN A 114 8.91 -11.34 -0.39
CA GLN A 114 8.49 -12.58 -1.02
C GLN A 114 7.12 -12.40 -1.68
N THR A 115 6.86 -13.19 -2.70
CA THR A 115 5.54 -13.29 -3.31
C THR A 115 4.73 -14.40 -2.67
N VAL A 116 3.45 -14.13 -2.41
CA VAL A 116 2.45 -15.13 -2.06
C VAL A 116 1.29 -15.02 -3.02
N GLU A 117 0.82 -16.15 -3.52
CA GLU A 117 -0.40 -16.23 -4.32
C GLU A 117 -1.60 -16.35 -3.38
N LEU A 118 -2.53 -15.40 -3.48
CA LEU A 118 -3.76 -15.43 -2.72
C LEU A 118 -4.93 -15.08 -3.64
N ASP A 119 -5.85 -16.02 -3.80
CA ASP A 119 -7.07 -15.86 -4.63
C ASP A 119 -6.79 -15.40 -6.07
N GLY A 120 -5.67 -15.86 -6.65
CA GLY A 120 -5.26 -15.52 -8.02
C GLY A 120 -4.57 -14.16 -8.17
N GLU A 121 -4.29 -13.45 -7.08
CA GLU A 121 -3.48 -12.24 -7.07
C GLU A 121 -2.12 -12.50 -6.41
N THR A 122 -1.06 -12.00 -7.04
CA THR A 122 0.27 -11.99 -6.46
C THR A 122 0.38 -10.86 -5.44
N ILE A 123 0.71 -11.21 -4.21
CA ILE A 123 0.91 -10.27 -3.11
C ILE A 123 2.39 -10.26 -2.71
N TRP A 124 2.93 -9.07 -2.44
CA TRP A 124 4.30 -8.88 -1.98
C TRP A 124 4.36 -8.63 -0.47
N LEU A 125 5.18 -9.38 0.26
CA LEU A 125 5.27 -9.37 1.73
C LEU A 125 6.73 -9.33 2.19
N ALA A 126 7.03 -8.64 3.30
CA ALA A 126 8.36 -8.63 3.91
C ALA A 126 8.31 -8.57 5.43
#